data_AF-A0A960N594-F1
#
_entry.id   AF-A0A960N594-F1
#
_cell.length_a   1.000
_cell.length_b   1.000
_cell.length_c   1.000
_cell.angle_alpha   90.00
_cell.angle_beta   90.00
_cell.angle_gamma   90.00
#
_symmetry.space_group_name_H-M   'P 1'
#
loop_
_entity.id
_entity.type
_entity.pdbx_description
1 polymer ?
#
loop_
_entity_poly.entity_id
_entity_poly.type
_entity_poly.pdbx_seq_one_letter_code
_entity_poly.pdbx_strand_id
1 'polypeptide(L)'
;YEGMPIVLASGVSQLVGAAWPLFATFVGGMGAFVAGSNTVSNMMFSLFQFGVGERIGVDPGWIVALQAVGGAAGNVICVHNVVAAAATVGLLGREGLVIRKTLLPFAYYALTAGAIGYAIVWHDERGWFNAGTVVLAAVLIALGTVVVRNRKA
;
A
#
# COMPACT_ATOMS: atom_id res chain seq x y z
N TYR A 1 -3.02 -17.07 -25.23
CA TYR A 1 -3.98 -16.32 -24.40
C TYR A 1 -3.18 -15.60 -23.33
N GLU A 2 -3.23 -14.28 -23.27
CA GLU A 2 -2.68 -13.56 -22.11
C GLU A 2 -3.47 -13.97 -20.86
N GLY A 3 -2.80 -14.31 -19.76
CA GLY A 3 -3.47 -14.67 -18.52
C GLY A 3 -4.25 -13.48 -17.94
N MET A 4 -5.31 -13.75 -17.17
CA MET A 4 -6.14 -12.72 -16.53
C MET A 4 -5.33 -11.61 -15.80
N PRO A 5 -4.23 -11.90 -15.08
CA PRO A 5 -3.42 -10.85 -14.45
C PRO A 5 -2.77 -9.86 -15.43
N ILE A 6 -2.41 -10.32 -16.63
CA ILE A 6 -1.72 -9.53 -17.65
C ILE A 6 -2.71 -8.58 -18.34
N VAL A 7 -3.95 -9.04 -18.56
CA VAL A 7 -5.04 -8.21 -19.10
C VAL A 7 -5.48 -7.15 -18.09
N LEU A 8 -5.55 -7.49 -16.80
CA LEU A 8 -5.81 -6.49 -15.77
C LEU A 8 -4.68 -5.48 -15.67
N ALA A 9 -3.43 -5.93 -15.79
CA ALA A 9 -2.27 -5.04 -15.80
C ALA A 9 -2.32 -4.05 -16.96
N SER A 10 -2.75 -4.47 -18.15
CA SER A 10 -2.87 -3.57 -19.31
C SER A 10 -3.97 -2.53 -19.14
N GLY A 11 -5.15 -2.91 -18.63
CA GLY A 11 -6.23 -1.96 -18.36
C GLY A 11 -5.83 -0.93 -17.31
N VAL A 12 -5.19 -1.38 -16.22
CA VAL A 12 -4.80 -0.50 -15.12
C VAL A 12 -3.63 0.40 -15.49
N SER A 13 -2.64 -0.09 -16.24
CA SER A 13 -1.54 0.74 -16.72
C SER A 13 -2.02 1.86 -17.64
N GLN A 14 -3.08 1.64 -18.42
CA GLN A 14 -3.66 2.68 -19.28
C GLN A 14 -4.43 3.74 -18.48
N LEU A 15 -5.11 3.34 -17.40
CA LEU A 15 -5.91 4.25 -16.57
C LEU A 15 -5.06 5.05 -15.57
N VAL A 16 -4.13 4.39 -14.89
CA VAL A 16 -3.35 4.96 -13.78
C VAL A 16 -1.95 5.38 -14.24
N GLY A 17 -1.36 4.61 -15.16
CA GLY A 17 -0.06 4.90 -15.75
C GLY A 17 1.02 5.21 -14.72
N ALA A 18 1.68 6.36 -14.89
CA ALA A 18 2.81 6.76 -14.07
C ALA A 18 2.51 6.90 -12.57
N ALA A 19 1.24 7.06 -12.17
CA ALA A 19 0.84 7.16 -10.76
C ALA A 19 0.80 5.80 -10.04
N TRP A 20 0.97 4.69 -10.76
CA TRP A 20 0.83 3.33 -10.22
C TRP A 20 1.65 3.02 -8.95
N PRO A 21 2.92 3.46 -8.81
CA PRO A 21 3.70 3.20 -7.59
C PRO A 21 3.02 3.70 -6.30
N LEU A 22 2.17 4.74 -6.38
CA LEU A 22 1.40 5.23 -5.22
C LEU A 22 0.30 4.26 -4.78
N PHE A 23 -0.21 3.43 -5.70
CA PHE A 23 -1.30 2.49 -5.47
C PHE A 23 -0.81 1.05 -5.22
N ALA A 24 0.41 0.72 -5.62
CA ALA A 24 0.98 -0.63 -5.49
C ALA A 24 0.95 -1.15 -4.04
N THR A 25 1.25 -0.29 -3.07
CA THR A 25 1.20 -0.62 -1.63
C THR A 25 -0.23 -0.93 -1.15
N PHE A 26 -1.24 -0.25 -1.68
CA PHE A 26 -2.63 -0.52 -1.33
C PHE A 26 -3.12 -1.86 -1.87
N VAL A 27 -2.74 -2.21 -3.10
CA VAL A 27 -3.08 -3.52 -3.67
C VAL A 27 -2.48 -4.65 -2.83
N GLY A 28 -1.20 -4.54 -2.46
CA GLY A 28 -0.55 -5.49 -1.56
C GLY A 28 -1.24 -5.57 -0.19
N GLY A 29 -1.65 -4.41 0.35
CA GLY A 29 -2.38 -4.30 1.59
C GLY A 29 -3.76 -4.94 1.56
N MET A 30 -4.51 -4.75 0.47
CA MET A 30 -5.81 -5.40 0.25
C MET A 30 -5.67 -6.91 0.14
N GLY A 31 -4.64 -7.39 -0.55
CA GLY A 31 -4.36 -8.83 -0.62
C GLY A 31 -4.09 -9.43 0.76
N ALA A 32 -3.28 -8.77 1.59
CA ALA A 32 -3.02 -9.21 2.96
C ALA A 32 -4.26 -9.06 3.87
N PHE A 33 -5.08 -8.03 3.67
CA PHE A 33 -6.34 -7.84 4.40
C PHE A 33 -7.32 -9.00 4.17
N VAL A 34 -7.44 -9.50 2.93
CA VAL A 34 -8.33 -10.61 2.58
C VAL A 34 -7.70 -11.96 2.91
N ALA A 35 -6.45 -12.19 2.51
CA ALA A 35 -5.80 -13.49 2.64
C ALA A 35 -5.22 -13.77 4.02
N GLY A 36 -4.95 -12.72 4.80
CA GLY A 36 -4.32 -12.84 6.11
C GLY A 36 -2.82 -13.13 6.12
N SER A 37 -2.17 -13.10 4.97
CA SER A 37 -0.75 -13.38 4.87
C SER A 37 -0.11 -12.54 3.78
N ASN A 38 1.06 -11.97 4.09
CA ASN A 38 1.87 -11.26 3.12
C ASN A 38 2.35 -12.21 2.00
N THR A 39 2.68 -13.45 2.34
CA THR A 39 3.10 -14.46 1.36
C THR A 39 1.97 -14.77 0.39
N VAL A 40 0.74 -14.96 0.89
CA VAL A 40 -0.42 -15.26 0.04
C VAL A 40 -0.78 -14.04 -0.83
N SER A 41 -0.77 -12.83 -0.26
CA SER A 41 -0.93 -11.58 -1.01
C SER A 41 0.07 -11.48 -2.18
N ASN A 42 1.33 -11.78 -1.91
CA ASN A 42 2.37 -11.74 -2.93
C ASN A 42 2.16 -12.79 -4.03
N MET A 43 1.78 -14.01 -3.68
CA MET A 43 1.45 -15.02 -4.67
C MET A 43 0.23 -14.62 -5.52
N MET A 44 -0.74 -13.89 -4.95
CA MET A 44 -1.93 -13.45 -5.66
C MET A 44 -1.66 -12.32 -6.66
N PHE A 45 -0.87 -11.32 -6.28
CA PHE A 45 -0.79 -10.06 -7.03
C PHE A 45 0.58 -9.74 -7.64
N SER A 46 1.67 -10.43 -7.27
CA SER A 46 3.00 -10.08 -7.78
C SER A 46 3.11 -10.14 -9.30
N LEU A 47 2.46 -11.12 -9.95
CA LEU A 47 2.47 -11.21 -11.41
C LEU A 47 1.73 -10.03 -12.07
N PHE A 48 0.62 -9.60 -11.48
CA PHE A 48 -0.10 -8.40 -11.93
C PHE A 48 0.75 -7.15 -11.73
N GLN A 49 1.33 -6.95 -10.55
CA GLN A 49 2.20 -5.80 -10.26
C GLN A 49 3.43 -5.73 -11.15
N PHE A 50 4.08 -6.88 -11.37
CA PHE A 50 5.20 -7.00 -12.28
C PHE A 50 4.80 -6.59 -13.70
N GLY A 51 3.68 -7.14 -14.20
CA GLY A 51 3.16 -6.80 -15.52
C GLY A 51 2.71 -5.34 -15.66
N VAL A 52 2.28 -4.67 -14.59
CA VAL A 52 2.03 -3.22 -14.61
C VAL A 52 3.34 -2.45 -14.69
N GLY A 53 4.34 -2.84 -13.91
CA GLY A 53 5.69 -2.25 -13.94
C GLY A 53 6.30 -2.25 -15.35
N GLU A 54 6.25 -3.38 -16.04
CA GLU A 54 6.73 -3.50 -17.42
C GLU A 54 6.01 -2.55 -18.38
N ARG A 55 4.69 -2.36 -18.19
CA ARG A 55 3.86 -1.53 -19.07
C ARG A 55 4.03 -0.04 -18.85
N ILE A 56 4.32 0.37 -17.62
CA ILE A 56 4.58 1.78 -17.29
C ILE A 56 6.05 2.16 -17.55
N GLY A 57 6.89 1.22 -17.99
CA GLY A 57 8.27 1.47 -18.38
C GLY A 57 9.24 1.61 -17.22
N VAL A 58 8.90 1.07 -16.04
CA VAL A 58 9.74 1.16 -14.84
C VAL A 58 10.26 -0.22 -14.45
N ASP A 59 11.29 -0.28 -13.62
CA ASP A 59 11.77 -1.55 -13.06
C ASP A 59 10.64 -2.23 -12.26
N PRO A 60 10.10 -3.37 -12.73
CA PRO A 60 9.00 -4.07 -12.08
C PRO A 60 9.35 -4.57 -10.68
N GLY A 61 10.65 -4.75 -10.39
CA GLY A 61 11.14 -5.15 -9.07
C GLY A 61 10.72 -4.17 -7.97
N TRP A 62 10.75 -2.87 -8.26
CA TRP A 62 10.28 -1.84 -7.32
C TRP A 62 8.77 -1.92 -7.06
N ILE A 63 7.98 -2.21 -8.08
CA ILE A 63 6.52 -2.32 -7.93
C ILE A 63 6.16 -3.54 -7.09
N VAL A 64 6.84 -4.67 -7.29
CA VAL A 64 6.68 -5.87 -6.47
C VAL A 64 7.18 -5.65 -5.03
N ALA A 65 8.28 -4.91 -4.84
CA ALA A 65 8.75 -4.52 -3.52
C ALA A 65 7.72 -3.67 -2.77
N LEU A 66 7.10 -2.69 -3.45
CA LEU A 66 6.02 -1.88 -2.87
C LEU A 66 4.81 -2.72 -2.49
N GLN A 67 4.47 -3.73 -3.29
CA GLN A 67 3.42 -4.68 -2.91
C GLN A 67 3.76 -5.44 -1.63
N ALA A 68 4.99 -5.91 -1.47
CA ALA A 68 5.42 -6.63 -0.29
C ALA A 68 5.39 -5.75 0.98
N VAL A 69 5.76 -4.47 0.85
CA VAL A 69 5.63 -3.48 1.94
C VAL A 69 4.15 -3.23 2.25
N GLY A 70 3.34 -3.07 1.20
CA GLY A 70 1.88 -2.95 1.30
C GLY A 70 1.23 -4.11 2.03
N GLY A 71 1.62 -5.35 1.71
CA GLY A 71 1.09 -6.54 2.35
C GLY A 71 1.49 -6.65 3.83
N ALA A 72 2.71 -6.21 4.19
CA ALA A 72 3.08 -6.07 5.60
C ALA A 72 2.19 -5.04 6.32
N ALA A 73 1.89 -3.91 5.69
CA ALA A 73 0.97 -2.91 6.24
C ALA A 73 -0.46 -3.44 6.38
N GLY A 74 -0.95 -4.21 5.40
CA GLY A 74 -2.31 -4.77 5.37
C GLY A 74 -2.60 -5.76 6.48
N ASN A 75 -1.58 -6.42 7.04
CA ASN A 75 -1.75 -7.33 8.17
C ASN A 75 -2.33 -6.64 9.42
N VAL A 76 -2.13 -5.32 9.58
CA VAL A 76 -2.63 -4.54 10.73
C VAL A 76 -4.16 -4.38 10.69
N ILE A 77 -4.76 -4.39 9.51
CA ILE A 77 -6.23 -4.30 9.33
C ILE A 77 -6.88 -5.67 9.10
N CYS A 78 -6.09 -6.73 8.99
CA CYS A 78 -6.61 -8.02 8.58
C CYS A 78 -7.56 -8.64 9.62
N VAL A 79 -8.71 -9.11 9.15
CA VAL A 79 -9.81 -9.59 10.01
C VAL A 79 -9.35 -10.74 10.90
N HIS A 80 -8.67 -11.76 10.37
CA HIS A 80 -8.25 -12.91 11.18
C HIS A 80 -7.25 -12.52 12.30
N ASN A 81 -6.33 -11.58 12.03
CA ASN A 81 -5.39 -11.04 13.02
C ASN A 81 -6.13 -10.25 14.11
N VAL A 82 -7.06 -9.39 13.71
CA VAL A 82 -7.82 -8.56 14.64
C VAL A 82 -8.75 -9.42 15.50
N VAL A 83 -9.41 -10.43 14.93
CA VAL A 83 -10.26 -11.36 15.69
C VAL A 83 -9.42 -12.14 16.71
N ALA A 84 -8.25 -12.64 16.32
CA ALA A 84 -7.34 -13.33 17.23
C ALA A 84 -6.86 -12.41 18.36
N ALA A 85 -6.47 -11.18 18.04
CA ALA A 85 -6.06 -10.20 19.04
C ALA A 85 -7.22 -9.80 19.96
N ALA A 86 -8.43 -9.58 19.43
CA ALA A 86 -9.60 -9.22 20.23
C ALA A 86 -9.96 -10.33 21.24
N ALA A 87 -9.76 -11.60 20.88
CA ALA A 87 -9.98 -12.73 21.78
C ALA A 87 -9.02 -12.75 22.97
N THR A 88 -7.75 -12.33 22.80
CA THR A 88 -6.76 -12.37 23.90
C THR A 88 -6.93 -11.26 24.93
N VAL A 89 -7.51 -10.12 24.53
CA VAL A 89 -7.72 -8.95 25.40
C VAL A 89 -9.18 -8.75 25.84
N GLY A 90 -10.07 -9.70 25.53
CA GLY A 90 -11.48 -9.65 25.93
C GLY A 90 -12.31 -8.60 25.18
N LEU A 91 -11.92 -8.24 23.95
CA LEU A 91 -12.61 -7.27 23.09
C LEU A 91 -13.49 -7.94 22.01
N LEU A 92 -13.99 -9.15 22.27
CA LEU A 92 -14.87 -9.88 21.34
C LEU A 92 -16.10 -9.04 20.96
N GLY A 93 -16.45 -9.04 19.67
CA GLY A 93 -17.55 -8.24 19.12
C GLY A 93 -17.21 -6.76 18.90
N ARG A 94 -15.95 -6.34 19.16
CA ARG A 94 -15.45 -4.97 18.90
C ARG A 94 -14.36 -4.93 17.83
N GLU A 95 -14.21 -5.97 17.03
CA GLU A 95 -13.19 -6.11 15.99
C GLU A 95 -13.31 -4.98 14.95
N GLY A 96 -14.54 -4.62 14.57
CA GLY A 96 -14.78 -3.51 13.66
C GLY A 96 -14.27 -2.15 14.19
N LEU A 97 -14.33 -1.93 15.52
CA LEU A 97 -13.76 -0.72 16.13
C LEU A 97 -12.23 -0.75 16.07
N VAL A 98 -11.62 -1.91 16.27
CA VAL A 98 -10.17 -2.09 16.14
C VAL A 98 -9.73 -1.85 14.70
N ILE A 99 -10.37 -2.49 13.72
CA ILE A 99 -10.08 -2.30 12.28
C ILE A 99 -10.23 -0.82 11.90
N ARG A 100 -11.30 -0.15 12.33
CA ARG A 100 -11.53 1.26 12.04
C ARG A 100 -10.42 2.16 12.62
N LYS A 101 -9.91 1.82 13.81
CA LYS A 101 -8.77 2.52 14.41
C LYS A 101 -7.45 2.20 13.71
N THR A 102 -7.23 0.96 13.27
CA THR A 102 -5.99 0.54 12.61
C THR A 102 -5.93 0.91 11.11
N LEU A 103 -7.07 1.27 10.51
CA LEU A 103 -7.14 1.76 9.14
C LEU A 103 -6.33 3.03 8.93
N LEU A 104 -6.27 3.91 9.93
CA LEU A 104 -5.47 5.14 9.88
C LEU A 104 -3.96 4.84 9.81
N PRO A 105 -3.37 4.03 10.73
CA PRO A 105 -2.01 3.54 10.60
C PRO A 105 -1.72 2.85 9.26
N PHE A 106 -2.64 2.02 8.77
CA PHE A 106 -2.50 1.36 7.47
C PHE A 106 -2.40 2.38 6.32
N ALA A 107 -3.36 3.30 6.23
CA ALA A 107 -3.39 4.31 5.17
C ALA A 107 -2.13 5.18 5.21
N TYR A 108 -1.68 5.58 6.40
CA TYR A 108 -0.43 6.32 6.57
C TYR A 108 0.77 5.52 6.05
N TYR A 109 0.91 4.26 6.46
CA TYR A 109 2.05 3.44 6.09
C TYR A 109 2.05 3.12 4.58
N ALA A 110 0.88 2.81 4.01
CA ALA A 110 0.73 2.54 2.58
C ALA A 110 1.01 3.80 1.72
N LEU A 111 0.51 4.98 2.12
CA LEU A 111 0.76 6.24 1.41
C LEU A 111 2.21 6.67 1.46
N THR A 112 2.85 6.60 2.62
CA THR A 112 4.26 6.98 2.76
C THR A 112 5.17 6.06 1.96
N ALA A 113 5.00 4.74 2.07
CA ALA A 113 5.77 3.78 1.30
C ALA A 113 5.53 3.93 -0.21
N GLY A 114 4.27 4.15 -0.64
CA GLY A 114 3.93 4.38 -2.05
C GLY A 114 4.55 5.68 -2.59
N ALA A 115 4.56 6.75 -1.79
CA ALA A 115 5.18 8.02 -2.15
C ALA A 115 6.71 7.91 -2.28
N ILE A 116 7.36 7.18 -1.37
CA ILE A 116 8.80 6.88 -1.47
C ILE A 116 9.08 6.05 -2.72
N GLY A 117 8.29 5.00 -2.96
CA GLY A 117 8.40 4.16 -4.14
C GLY A 117 8.28 4.94 -5.44
N TYR A 118 7.26 5.79 -5.55
CA TYR A 118 7.11 6.70 -6.67
C TYR A 118 8.32 7.61 -6.83
N ALA A 119 8.83 8.15 -5.72
CA ALA A 119 9.94 9.09 -5.77
C ALA A 119 11.23 8.45 -6.29
N ILE A 120 11.49 7.20 -5.91
CA ILE A 120 12.64 6.42 -6.37
C ILE A 120 12.47 5.99 -7.83
N VAL A 121 11.29 5.46 -8.18
CA VAL A 121 11.03 4.91 -9.52
C VAL A 121 11.12 5.98 -10.61
N TRP A 122 10.65 7.19 -10.34
CA TRP A 122 10.67 8.30 -11.31
C TRP A 122 11.84 9.27 -11.11
N HIS A 123 12.86 8.85 -10.37
CA HIS A 123 13.98 9.69 -10.02
C HIS A 123 14.78 10.13 -11.25
N ASP A 124 15.05 9.20 -12.17
CA ASP A 124 15.89 9.46 -13.35
C ASP A 124 15.22 10.42 -14.36
N GLU A 125 13.89 10.36 -14.49
CA GLU A 125 13.15 11.18 -15.47
C GLU A 125 12.70 12.54 -14.93
N ARG A 126 12.32 12.61 -13.64
CA ARG A 126 11.68 13.80 -13.04
C ARG A 126 12.56 14.48 -11.98
N GLY A 127 13.71 13.90 -11.67
CA GLY A 127 14.59 14.35 -10.61
C GLY A 127 14.02 14.10 -9.21
N TRP A 128 14.75 14.58 -8.20
CA TRP A 128 14.40 14.42 -6.78
C TRP A 128 13.15 15.21 -6.37
N PHE A 129 12.76 16.26 -7.10
CA PHE A 129 11.53 17.02 -6.83
C PHE A 129 10.40 16.52 -7.72
N ASN A 130 9.80 15.40 -7.33
CA ASN A 130 8.70 14.77 -8.05
C ASN A 130 7.42 14.70 -7.21
N ALA A 131 6.31 14.31 -7.85
CA ALA A 131 5.01 14.20 -7.17
C ALA A 131 5.07 13.29 -5.93
N GLY A 132 5.92 12.25 -5.94
CA GLY A 132 6.15 11.38 -4.77
C GLY A 132 6.73 12.16 -3.58
N THR A 133 7.73 13.00 -3.79
CA THR A 133 8.29 13.84 -2.71
C THR A 133 7.32 14.88 -2.19
N VAL A 134 6.45 15.44 -3.04
CA VAL A 134 5.39 16.37 -2.63
C VAL A 134 4.35 15.65 -1.78
N VAL A 135 3.90 14.47 -2.20
CA VAL A 135 2.96 13.64 -1.44
C VAL A 135 3.58 13.21 -0.11
N LEU A 136 4.86 12.80 -0.11
CA LEU A 136 5.59 12.44 1.10
C LEU A 136 5.66 13.60 2.09
N ALA A 137 6.04 14.80 1.62
CA ALA A 137 6.08 16.00 2.43
C ALA A 137 4.70 16.35 3.00
N ALA A 138 3.64 16.28 2.18
CA ALA A 138 2.27 16.53 2.61
C ALA A 138 1.82 15.53 3.70
N VAL A 139 2.14 14.25 3.54
CA VAL A 139 1.80 13.21 4.53
C VAL A 139 2.55 13.42 5.84
N LEU A 140 3.84 13.76 5.80
CA LEU A 140 4.64 14.05 6.99
C LEU A 140 4.17 15.32 7.73
N ILE A 141 3.81 16.37 6.99
CA ILE A 141 3.25 17.61 7.55
C ILE A 141 1.87 17.32 8.18
N ALA A 142 1.00 16.57 7.51
CA ALA A 142 -0.29 16.15 8.04
C ALA A 142 -0.12 15.35 9.34
N LEU A 143 0.85 14.43 9.40
CA LEU A 143 1.12 13.68 10.63
C LEU A 143 1.66 14.60 11.74
N GLY A 144 2.60 15.48 11.42
CA GLY A 144 3.16 16.45 12.37
C GLY A 144 2.09 17.34 12.98
N THR A 145 1.16 17.85 12.16
CA THR A 145 0.03 18.67 12.64
C THR A 145 -0.94 17.88 13.51
N VAL A 146 -1.25 16.62 13.17
CA VAL A 146 -2.10 15.74 14.00
C VAL A 146 -1.44 15.44 15.35
N VAL A 147 -0.15 15.12 15.36
CA VAL A 147 0.60 14.83 16.59
C VAL A 147 0.70 16.07 17.49
N VAL A 148 1.01 17.23 16.91
CA VAL A 148 1.09 18.49 17.66
C VAL A 148 -0.27 18.88 18.22
N ARG A 149 -1.34 18.68 17.46
CA ARG A 149 -2.71 18.99 17.89
C ARG A 149 -3.19 18.04 19.00
N ASN A 150 -2.86 16.76 18.94
CA ASN A 150 -3.17 15.79 20.00
C ASN A 150 -2.31 15.98 21.25
N ARG A 151 -1.13 16.60 21.16
CA ARG A 151 -0.31 16.97 22.33
C ARG A 151 -0.82 18.19 23.08
N LYS A 152 -1.66 19.01 22.45
CA LYS A 152 -2.23 20.24 23.03
C LYS A 152 -3.64 20.07 23.60
N ALA A 153 -4.22 18.87 23.48
CA ALA A 153 -5.49 18.48 24.08
C ALA A 153 -5.24 17.59 25.30
#